data_AF-A0A7W5TRI1-F1
#
_entry.id   AF-A0A7W5TRI1-F1
#
_cell.length_a   1.000
_cell.length_b   1.000
_cell.length_c   1.000
_cell.angle_alpha   90.00
_cell.angle_beta   90.00
_cell.angle_gamma   90.00
#
_symmetry.space_group_name_H-M   'P 1'
#
loop_
_entity.id
_entity.type
_entity.pdbx_description
1 polymer ?
#
loop_
_entity_poly.entity_id
_entity_poly.type
_entity_poly.pdbx_seq_one_letter_code
_entity_poly.pdbx_strand_id
1 'polypeptide(L)'
;MQPGGIEALQCLQQHASTLSAACHKAVSAISTKPKSTSAEPAQTAPATTGAATPAPASTETAAQPTEAQRNAVKSACRSDFMAQCSGVTPGGAAALSCLQQHSARLSAPCQQAVAALGAPAAGAGSATGAAPMPTKPAAMPSFSPREELMIARESCGPDFRAFCRMVPIGGGRVISCLRDNLQRVSPACHRVLTSGL
;
A
#
# COMPACT_ATOMS: atom_id res chain seq x y z
N MET A 1 23.57 -8.84 36.26
CA MET A 1 22.49 -9.82 36.04
C MET A 1 21.47 -9.16 35.13
N GLN A 2 21.44 -9.47 33.83
CA GLN A 2 20.54 -8.84 32.86
C GLN A 2 19.35 -9.80 32.61
N PRO A 3 18.17 -9.57 33.21
CA PRO A 3 17.02 -10.44 33.07
C PRO A 3 16.18 -9.97 31.89
N GLY A 4 16.34 -10.60 30.73
CA GLY A 4 15.49 -10.28 29.59
C GLY A 4 15.60 -11.23 28.41
N GLY A 5 16.79 -11.79 28.15
CA GLY A 5 16.98 -12.68 27.00
C GLY A 5 16.34 -14.05 27.15
N ILE A 6 16.39 -14.64 28.35
CA ILE A 6 15.93 -16.02 28.58
C ILE A 6 14.40 -16.07 28.74
N GLU A 7 13.82 -15.09 29.43
CA GLU A 7 12.36 -14.97 29.61
C GLU A 7 11.63 -14.75 28.28
N ALA A 8 12.19 -13.92 27.39
CA ALA A 8 11.63 -13.72 26.06
C ALA A 8 11.64 -15.01 25.25
N LEU A 9 12.74 -15.77 25.31
CA LEU A 9 12.84 -17.06 24.63
C LEU A 9 11.82 -18.08 25.19
N GLN A 10 11.66 -18.12 26.51
CA GLN A 10 10.70 -18.99 27.19
C GLN A 10 9.25 -18.64 26.81
N CYS A 11 8.93 -17.35 26.68
CA CYS A 11 7.62 -16.88 26.21
C CYS A 11 7.36 -17.31 24.76
N LEU A 12 8.35 -17.12 23.86
CA LEU A 12 8.27 -17.55 22.46
C LEU A 12 8.10 -19.08 22.32
N GLN A 13 8.74 -19.86 23.18
CA GLN A 13 8.57 -21.32 23.22
C GLN A 13 7.18 -21.73 23.72
N GLN A 14 6.60 -21.05 24.71
CA GLN A 14 5.25 -21.34 25.21
C GLN A 14 4.15 -21.06 24.16
N HIS A 15 4.42 -20.14 23.24
CA HIS A 15 3.50 -19.77 22.15
C HIS A 15 3.89 -20.36 20.79
N ALA A 16 4.81 -21.33 20.74
CA ALA A 16 5.37 -21.84 19.50
C ALA A 16 4.33 -22.47 18.55
N SER A 17 3.24 -23.03 19.08
CA SER A 17 2.11 -23.58 18.33
C SER A 17 1.26 -22.53 17.60
N THR A 18 1.39 -21.24 17.96
CA THR A 18 0.74 -20.12 17.28
C THR A 18 1.64 -19.45 16.23
N LEU A 19 2.91 -19.87 16.14
CA LEU A 19 3.87 -19.34 15.18
C LEU A 19 3.80 -20.10 13.85
N SER A 20 4.24 -19.44 12.78
CA SER A 20 4.42 -20.11 11.48
C SER A 20 5.47 -21.22 11.57
N ALA A 21 5.36 -22.24 10.72
CA ALA A 21 6.31 -23.37 10.70
C ALA A 21 7.77 -22.92 10.52
N ALA A 22 8.00 -21.84 9.75
CA ALA A 22 9.31 -21.23 9.58
C ALA A 22 9.83 -20.59 10.88
N CYS A 23 8.98 -19.86 11.62
CA CYS A 23 9.35 -19.27 12.90
C CYS A 23 9.58 -20.34 13.98
N HIS A 24 8.73 -21.37 14.05
CA HIS A 24 8.92 -22.49 14.97
C HIS A 24 10.27 -23.20 14.75
N LYS A 25 10.64 -23.42 13.48
CA LYS A 25 11.91 -24.06 13.10
C LYS A 25 13.11 -23.19 13.47
N ALA A 26 13.02 -21.87 13.29
CA ALA A 26 14.05 -20.93 13.71
C ALA A 26 14.22 -20.93 15.25
N VAL A 27 13.14 -20.86 16.03
CA VAL A 27 13.17 -20.88 17.52
C VAL A 27 13.71 -22.20 18.07
N SER A 28 13.39 -23.32 17.41
CA SER A 28 13.93 -24.63 17.78
C SER A 28 15.43 -24.74 17.53
N ALA A 29 15.94 -24.17 16.41
CA ALA A 29 17.35 -24.19 16.06
C ALA A 29 18.24 -23.37 17.02
N ILE A 30 17.72 -22.29 17.60
CA ILE A 30 18.44 -21.49 18.63
C ILE A 30 18.50 -22.20 19.99
N SER A 31 17.54 -23.09 20.27
CA SER A 31 17.50 -23.86 21.52
C SER A 31 18.51 -25.02 21.50
N THR A 32 18.76 -25.61 20.33
CA THR A 32 19.82 -26.60 20.10
C THR A 32 21.12 -25.89 19.71
N LYS A 33 21.78 -25.26 20.68
CA LYS A 33 23.00 -24.47 20.48
C LYS A 33 24.15 -25.28 19.84
N PRO A 34 24.71 -24.91 18.67
CA PRO A 34 26.14 -24.92 18.47
C PRO A 34 26.70 -23.58 18.92
N LYS A 35 27.63 -23.64 19.86
CA LYS A 35 28.46 -22.53 20.31
C LYS A 35 29.16 -21.91 19.08
N SER A 36 28.91 -20.63 18.77
CA SER A 36 29.81 -19.86 17.90
C SER A 36 31.21 -19.86 18.50
N THR A 37 32.13 -20.59 17.88
CA THR A 37 33.55 -20.32 18.00
C THR A 37 33.92 -19.40 16.85
N SER A 38 34.39 -18.20 17.21
CA SER A 38 35.16 -17.31 16.35
C SER A 38 36.48 -18.00 16.01
N ALA A 39 36.73 -18.22 14.73
CA ALA A 39 38.06 -18.47 14.17
C ALA A 39 38.04 -18.15 12.67
N GLU A 40 38.73 -17.08 12.28
CA GLU A 40 39.33 -16.91 10.95
C GLU A 40 40.37 -18.03 10.73
N PRO A 41 40.48 -18.63 9.52
CA PRO A 41 41.52 -18.19 8.58
C PRO A 41 41.17 -18.27 7.08
N ALA A 42 41.78 -17.32 6.35
CA ALA A 42 42.54 -17.45 5.11
C ALA A 42 42.09 -18.40 3.97
N GLN A 43 42.17 -17.82 2.77
CA GLN A 43 42.13 -18.42 1.45
C GLN A 43 42.99 -19.69 1.33
N THR A 44 42.42 -20.75 0.76
CA THR A 44 43.16 -21.72 -0.07
C THR A 44 42.18 -22.42 -1.01
N ALA A 45 42.33 -22.15 -2.32
CA ALA A 45 41.97 -23.10 -3.37
C ALA A 45 43.18 -24.07 -3.55
N PRO A 46 43.07 -25.30 -4.10
CA PRO A 46 42.23 -25.61 -5.26
C PRO A 46 41.56 -27.01 -5.35
N ALA A 47 40.63 -27.06 -6.31
CA ALA A 47 40.26 -28.16 -7.22
C ALA A 47 39.91 -29.56 -6.68
N THR A 48 38.69 -30.01 -6.99
CA THR A 48 38.47 -31.25 -7.76
C THR A 48 37.09 -31.23 -8.44
N THR A 49 37.17 -31.20 -9.78
CA THR A 49 36.35 -31.85 -10.81
C THR A 49 35.01 -32.47 -10.40
N GLY A 50 33.94 -32.06 -11.09
CA GLY A 50 32.66 -32.77 -11.09
C GLY A 50 31.60 -32.05 -11.92
N ALA A 51 31.57 -32.36 -13.22
CA ALA A 51 30.54 -31.90 -14.14
C ALA A 51 29.15 -32.39 -13.69
N ALA A 52 28.23 -31.45 -13.50
CA ALA A 52 26.81 -31.63 -13.79
C ALA A 52 26.16 -30.25 -13.87
N THR A 53 25.95 -29.79 -15.10
CA THR A 53 24.88 -28.84 -15.40
C THR A 53 23.56 -29.52 -15.07
N PRO A 54 22.73 -28.90 -14.22
CA PRO A 54 21.41 -28.45 -14.65
C PRO A 54 21.44 -26.91 -14.60
N ALA A 55 21.23 -26.23 -15.72
CA ALA A 55 19.94 -25.65 -16.09
C ALA A 55 19.27 -24.98 -14.86
N PRO A 56 18.99 -23.66 -14.90
CA PRO A 56 18.33 -23.01 -13.78
C PRO A 56 17.00 -23.71 -13.52
N ALA A 57 16.93 -24.44 -12.42
CA ALA A 57 15.67 -24.78 -11.81
C ALA A 57 15.12 -23.44 -11.31
N SER A 58 14.38 -22.77 -12.20
CA SER A 58 13.34 -21.84 -11.81
C SER A 58 12.53 -22.56 -10.75
N THR A 59 12.76 -22.20 -9.49
CA THR A 59 11.74 -22.43 -8.48
C THR A 59 10.54 -21.66 -8.99
N GLU A 60 9.56 -22.46 -9.43
CA GLU A 60 8.19 -22.07 -9.70
C GLU A 60 7.80 -20.96 -8.73
N THR A 61 7.82 -19.72 -9.24
CA THR A 61 7.33 -18.56 -8.53
C THR A 61 5.84 -18.79 -8.43
N ALA A 62 5.40 -19.35 -7.30
CA ALA A 62 4.03 -19.25 -6.85
C ALA A 62 3.59 -17.82 -7.10
N ALA A 63 2.50 -17.65 -7.86
CA ALA A 63 2.00 -16.41 -8.45
C ALA A 63 1.86 -15.27 -7.42
N GLN A 64 2.99 -14.73 -7.01
CA GLN A 64 3.11 -13.57 -6.17
C GLN A 64 2.78 -12.40 -7.09
N PRO A 65 1.75 -11.60 -6.75
CA PRO A 65 1.37 -10.47 -7.58
C PRO A 65 2.59 -9.59 -7.81
N THR A 66 2.89 -9.27 -9.07
CA THR A 66 4.10 -8.50 -9.39
C THR A 66 4.08 -7.16 -8.65
N GLU A 67 5.23 -6.57 -8.38
CA GLU A 67 5.30 -5.30 -7.65
C GLU A 67 4.50 -4.18 -8.32
N ALA A 68 4.43 -4.18 -9.65
CA ALA A 68 3.55 -3.33 -10.44
C ALA A 68 2.06 -3.55 -10.12
N GLN A 69 1.64 -4.81 -9.97
CA GLN A 69 0.27 -5.20 -9.63
C GLN A 69 -0.09 -4.78 -8.21
N ARG A 70 0.81 -4.99 -7.24
CA ARG A 70 0.64 -4.52 -5.85
C ARG A 70 0.50 -3.00 -5.79
N ASN A 71 1.30 -2.26 -6.56
CA ASN A 71 1.19 -0.80 -6.66
C ASN A 71 -0.11 -0.34 -7.34
N ALA A 72 -0.54 -1.03 -8.39
CA ALA A 72 -1.82 -0.75 -9.04
C ALA A 72 -3.01 -0.94 -8.08
N VAL A 73 -3.03 -2.04 -7.33
CA VAL A 73 -4.05 -2.28 -6.28
C VAL A 73 -3.97 -1.23 -5.18
N LYS A 74 -2.77 -0.87 -4.70
CA LYS A 74 -2.59 0.17 -3.69
C LYS A 74 -3.13 1.52 -4.12
N SER A 75 -2.94 1.89 -5.39
CA SER A 75 -3.47 3.14 -5.95
C SER A 75 -5.00 3.12 -6.03
N ALA A 76 -5.57 2.04 -6.57
CA ALA A 76 -7.03 1.87 -6.70
C ALA A 76 -7.74 1.77 -5.34
N CYS A 77 -7.09 1.15 -4.36
CA CYS A 77 -7.67 0.88 -3.04
C CYS A 77 -7.31 1.92 -1.97
N ARG A 78 -6.61 3.01 -2.30
CA ARG A 78 -6.04 3.93 -1.29
C ARG A 78 -7.10 4.49 -0.33
N SER A 79 -8.24 4.92 -0.86
CA SER A 79 -9.31 5.52 -0.06
C SER A 79 -10.00 4.50 0.84
N ASP A 80 -10.32 3.32 0.29
CA ASP A 80 -10.93 2.22 1.06
C ASP A 80 -9.98 1.67 2.12
N PHE A 81 -8.69 1.65 1.81
CA PHE A 81 -7.66 1.21 2.74
C PHE A 81 -7.56 2.13 3.97
N MET A 82 -7.65 3.45 3.79
CA MET A 82 -7.62 4.37 4.94
C MET A 82 -8.87 4.25 5.82
N ALA A 83 -10.01 3.87 5.25
CA ALA A 83 -11.27 3.76 5.97
C ALA A 83 -11.49 2.37 6.61
N GLN A 84 -11.02 1.29 5.98
CA GLN A 84 -11.21 -0.09 6.44
C GLN A 84 -9.93 -0.75 7.00
N CYS A 85 -8.73 -0.27 6.65
CA CYS A 85 -7.46 -0.97 6.87
C CYS A 85 -6.32 -0.06 7.39
N SER A 86 -6.63 1.02 8.11
CA SER A 86 -5.65 2.04 8.56
C SER A 86 -4.54 1.52 9.50
N GLY A 87 -4.68 0.32 10.07
CA GLY A 87 -3.71 -0.31 10.97
C GLY A 87 -2.68 -1.23 10.30
N VAL A 88 -2.74 -1.41 8.98
CA VAL A 88 -1.83 -2.33 8.24
C VAL A 88 -0.93 -1.56 7.26
N THR A 89 0.24 -2.12 6.95
CA THR A 89 1.20 -1.50 6.01
C THR A 89 0.74 -1.70 4.55
N PRO A 90 0.54 -0.61 3.77
CA PRO A 90 0.00 -0.72 2.42
C PRO A 90 1.00 -1.32 1.43
N GLY A 91 0.54 -2.27 0.63
CA GLY A 91 1.34 -2.96 -0.40
C GLY A 91 1.97 -4.28 0.04
N GLY A 92 1.88 -4.63 1.33
CA GLY A 92 2.27 -5.95 1.84
C GLY A 92 1.13 -6.97 1.81
N ALA A 93 1.44 -8.22 2.16
CA ALA A 93 0.44 -9.29 2.28
C ALA A 93 -0.66 -8.96 3.32
N ALA A 94 -0.30 -8.27 4.40
CA ALA A 94 -1.26 -7.81 5.42
C ALA A 94 -2.32 -6.85 4.85
N ALA A 95 -1.93 -5.96 3.92
CA ALA A 95 -2.87 -5.07 3.26
C ALA A 95 -3.84 -5.83 2.35
N LEU A 96 -3.34 -6.80 1.59
CA LEU A 96 -4.19 -7.64 0.74
C LEU A 96 -5.19 -8.47 1.56
N SER A 97 -4.75 -9.01 2.70
CA SER A 97 -5.62 -9.79 3.59
C SER A 97 -6.72 -8.92 4.21
N CYS A 98 -6.39 -7.71 4.67
CA CYS A 98 -7.38 -6.77 5.18
C CYS A 98 -8.40 -6.35 4.09
N LEU A 99 -7.93 -6.05 2.88
CA LEU A 99 -8.80 -5.72 1.75
C LEU A 99 -9.72 -6.90 1.39
N GLN A 100 -9.21 -8.13 1.33
CA GLN A 100 -10.02 -9.33 1.06
C GLN A 100 -11.14 -9.50 2.11
N GLN A 101 -10.84 -9.28 3.38
CA GLN A 101 -11.80 -9.38 4.47
C GLN A 101 -12.89 -8.30 4.41
N HIS A 102 -12.55 -7.13 3.89
CA HIS A 102 -13.48 -6.02 3.70
C HIS A 102 -14.02 -5.87 2.27
N SER A 103 -13.83 -6.88 1.40
CA SER A 103 -14.14 -6.83 -0.03
C SER A 103 -15.54 -6.29 -0.35
N ALA A 104 -16.56 -6.72 0.41
CA ALA A 104 -17.95 -6.25 0.25
C ALA A 104 -18.16 -4.75 0.56
N ARG A 105 -17.24 -4.12 1.30
CA ARG A 105 -17.28 -2.70 1.66
C ARG A 105 -16.28 -1.85 0.87
N LEU A 106 -15.42 -2.48 0.07
CA LEU A 106 -14.51 -1.75 -0.81
C LEU A 106 -15.29 -1.12 -1.97
N SER A 107 -14.75 -0.05 -2.52
CA SER A 107 -15.23 0.53 -3.77
C SER A 107 -15.09 -0.45 -4.95
N ALA A 108 -15.98 -0.35 -5.93
CA ALA A 108 -15.94 -1.15 -7.16
C ALA A 108 -14.55 -1.19 -7.85
N PRO A 109 -13.81 -0.07 -8.02
CA PRO A 109 -12.49 -0.12 -8.62
C PRO A 109 -11.47 -0.91 -7.78
N CYS A 110 -11.56 -0.85 -6.45
CA CYS A 110 -10.67 -1.58 -5.56
C CYS A 110 -10.97 -3.09 -5.58
N GLN A 111 -12.25 -3.49 -5.58
CA GLN A 111 -12.65 -4.89 -5.72
C GLN A 111 -12.14 -5.49 -7.04
N GLN A 112 -12.28 -4.74 -8.14
CA GLN A 112 -11.80 -5.15 -9.46
C GLN A 112 -10.28 -5.38 -9.47
N ALA A 113 -9.53 -4.47 -8.84
CA ALA A 113 -8.07 -4.55 -8.76
C ALA A 113 -7.59 -5.76 -7.93
N VAL A 114 -8.27 -6.09 -6.83
CA VAL A 114 -7.96 -7.26 -6.00
C VAL A 114 -8.34 -8.56 -6.71
N ALA A 115 -9.48 -8.60 -7.42
CA ALA A 115 -9.91 -9.76 -8.20
C ALA A 115 -8.94 -10.07 -9.35
N ALA A 116 -8.37 -9.04 -9.98
CA ALA A 116 -7.36 -9.19 -11.04
C ALA A 116 -6.03 -9.83 -10.58
N LEU A 117 -5.78 -9.91 -9.27
CA LEU A 117 -4.62 -10.62 -8.71
C LEU A 117 -4.85 -12.14 -8.58
N GLY A 118 -6.11 -12.59 -8.61
CA GLY A 118 -6.49 -14.00 -8.48
C GLY A 118 -6.76 -14.69 -9.82
N ALA A 119 -6.80 -13.95 -10.92
CA ALA A 119 -6.98 -14.50 -12.26
C ALA A 119 -5.63 -14.51 -13.01
N PRO A 120 -5.21 -15.63 -13.63
CA PRO A 120 -4.13 -15.58 -14.60
C PRO A 120 -4.59 -14.64 -15.71
N ALA A 121 -3.70 -13.77 -16.15
CA ALA A 121 -3.96 -12.81 -17.22
C ALA A 121 -4.34 -13.55 -18.51
N ALA A 122 -5.63 -13.83 -18.68
CA ALA A 122 -6.25 -14.04 -19.98
C ALA A 122 -6.53 -12.65 -20.55
N GLY A 123 -5.83 -12.36 -21.65
CA GLY A 123 -5.77 -11.06 -22.26
C GLY A 123 -7.11 -10.44 -22.60
N ALA A 124 -7.04 -9.14 -22.85
CA ALA A 124 -8.10 -8.35 -23.43
C ALA A 124 -8.71 -9.04 -24.67
N GLY A 125 -10.03 -9.11 -24.67
CA GLY A 125 -10.86 -9.41 -25.83
C GLY A 125 -12.26 -8.80 -25.64
N SER A 126 -12.39 -7.51 -25.98
CA SER A 126 -13.68 -6.88 -26.40
C SER A 126 -14.13 -7.49 -27.74
N ALA A 127 -15.37 -7.49 -28.25
CA ALA A 127 -16.68 -6.87 -28.00
C ALA A 127 -17.76 -7.75 -28.72
N THR A 128 -19.08 -7.54 -28.58
CA THR A 128 -19.95 -6.70 -29.47
C THR A 128 -21.35 -6.57 -28.77
N GLY A 129 -22.08 -5.45 -28.75
CA GLY A 129 -22.09 -4.34 -29.70
C GLY A 129 -22.86 -3.07 -29.32
N ALA A 130 -22.87 -2.19 -30.33
CA ALA A 130 -23.54 -0.89 -30.50
C ALA A 130 -22.93 0.33 -29.79
N ALA A 131 -22.12 1.05 -30.59
CA ALA A 131 -21.44 2.31 -30.28
C ALA A 131 -22.39 3.50 -30.03
N PRO A 132 -21.88 4.60 -29.45
CA PRO A 132 -21.33 5.63 -30.34
C PRO A 132 -19.89 6.04 -30.01
N MET A 133 -19.15 6.29 -31.09
CA MET A 133 -17.97 7.14 -31.31
C MET A 133 -16.79 7.20 -30.31
N PRO A 134 -15.54 7.35 -30.81
CA PRO A 134 -14.35 7.31 -29.99
C PRO A 134 -14.17 8.64 -29.25
N THR A 135 -14.44 8.64 -27.95
CA THR A 135 -13.78 9.63 -27.09
C THR A 135 -12.35 9.16 -26.90
N LYS A 136 -11.39 9.99 -27.34
CA LYS A 136 -9.97 9.91 -26.96
C LYS A 136 -9.88 9.54 -25.47
N PRO A 137 -8.85 8.79 -25.03
CA PRO A 137 -8.62 8.64 -23.60
C PRO A 137 -8.63 10.05 -23.01
N ALA A 138 -9.62 10.31 -22.18
CA ALA A 138 -9.66 11.55 -21.43
C ALA A 138 -8.37 11.54 -20.64
N ALA A 139 -7.42 12.38 -21.07
CA ALA A 139 -6.50 13.00 -20.15
C ALA A 139 -7.33 13.34 -18.91
N MET A 140 -6.83 12.99 -17.71
CA MET A 140 -7.44 13.35 -16.44
C MET A 140 -8.11 14.72 -16.60
N PRO A 141 -9.40 14.90 -16.24
CA PRO A 141 -10.12 16.11 -16.55
C PRO A 141 -9.23 17.25 -16.11
N SER A 142 -8.66 17.92 -17.11
CA SER A 142 -7.77 19.04 -16.89
C SER A 142 -8.75 20.12 -16.57
N PHE A 143 -9.15 20.17 -15.31
CA PHE A 143 -10.13 21.13 -14.84
C PHE A 143 -9.60 22.48 -15.30
N SER A 144 -10.42 23.18 -16.07
CA SER A 144 -10.01 24.50 -16.51
C SER A 144 -9.73 25.33 -15.25
N PRO A 145 -8.81 26.31 -15.27
CA PRO A 145 -8.56 27.16 -14.11
C PRO A 145 -9.82 27.83 -13.54
N ARG A 146 -10.87 27.98 -14.38
CA ARG A 146 -12.20 28.43 -13.97
C ARG A 146 -12.98 27.39 -13.20
N GLU A 147 -12.94 26.13 -13.64
CA GLU A 147 -13.61 25.04 -12.94
C GLU A 147 -12.95 24.77 -11.59
N GLU A 148 -11.63 24.82 -11.53
CA GLU A 148 -10.90 24.72 -10.27
C GLU A 148 -11.34 25.80 -9.28
N LEU A 149 -11.44 27.06 -9.73
CA LEU A 149 -11.91 28.15 -8.88
C LEU A 149 -13.36 27.93 -8.42
N MET A 150 -14.22 27.35 -9.26
CA MET A 150 -15.60 27.00 -8.90
C MET A 150 -15.65 25.91 -7.85
N ILE A 151 -14.91 24.81 -8.03
CA ILE A 151 -14.82 23.69 -7.09
C ILE A 151 -14.26 24.17 -5.74
N ALA A 152 -13.23 25.02 -5.75
CA ALA A 152 -12.67 25.61 -4.54
C ALA A 152 -13.67 26.50 -3.81
N ARG A 153 -14.43 27.31 -4.55
CA ARG A 153 -15.45 28.20 -3.99
C ARG A 153 -16.63 27.43 -3.40
N GLU A 154 -17.06 26.36 -4.05
CA GLU A 154 -18.13 25.50 -3.57
C GLU A 154 -17.69 24.75 -2.29
N SER A 155 -16.49 24.15 -2.33
CA SER A 155 -15.96 23.33 -1.24
C SER A 155 -15.60 24.16 0.00
N CYS A 156 -15.05 25.36 -0.18
CA CYS A 156 -14.56 26.22 0.91
C CYS A 156 -15.47 27.42 1.22
N GLY A 157 -16.54 27.65 0.45
CA GLY A 157 -17.42 28.80 0.62
C GLY A 157 -18.10 28.90 2.00
N PRO A 158 -18.66 27.81 2.55
CA PRO A 158 -19.21 27.80 3.91
C PRO A 158 -18.16 28.10 4.97
N ASP A 159 -16.97 27.49 4.84
CA ASP A 159 -15.86 27.67 5.77
C ASP A 159 -15.32 29.10 5.75
N PHE A 160 -15.22 29.71 4.57
CA PHE A 160 -14.85 31.11 4.44
C PHE A 160 -15.83 32.03 5.18
N ARG A 161 -17.14 31.81 5.04
CA ARG A 161 -18.15 32.60 5.74
C ARG A 161 -18.09 32.41 7.26
N ALA A 162 -17.79 31.20 7.72
CA ALA A 162 -17.70 30.88 9.14
C ALA A 162 -16.44 31.46 9.80
N PHE A 163 -15.29 31.35 9.14
CA PHE A 163 -13.98 31.62 9.77
C PHE A 163 -13.24 32.85 9.23
N CYS A 164 -13.49 33.23 7.97
CA CYS A 164 -12.67 34.19 7.23
C CYS A 164 -13.46 35.39 6.66
N ARG A 165 -14.70 35.64 7.11
CA ARG A 165 -15.59 36.66 6.51
C ARG A 165 -15.01 38.07 6.43
N MET A 166 -14.10 38.41 7.35
CA MET A 166 -13.46 39.74 7.44
C MET A 166 -12.20 39.85 6.57
N VAL A 167 -11.80 38.78 5.88
CA VAL A 167 -10.59 38.77 5.06
C VAL A 167 -10.87 39.45 3.72
N PRO A 168 -10.10 40.48 3.34
CA PRO A 168 -10.27 41.14 2.05
C PRO A 168 -10.01 40.15 0.91
N ILE A 169 -10.95 40.06 -0.02
CA ILE A 169 -10.82 39.23 -1.22
C ILE A 169 -9.64 39.74 -2.07
N GLY A 170 -8.93 38.83 -2.74
CA GLY A 170 -7.78 39.15 -3.60
C GLY A 170 -6.42 38.80 -3.00
N GLY A 171 -5.43 38.59 -3.87
CA GLY A 171 -4.04 38.32 -3.49
C GLY A 171 -3.82 37.04 -2.66
N GLY A 172 -4.72 36.05 -2.75
CA GLY A 172 -4.57 34.78 -2.01
C GLY A 172 -4.83 34.85 -0.50
N ARG A 173 -5.24 35.99 0.06
CA ARG A 173 -5.47 36.17 1.50
C ARG A 173 -6.53 35.21 2.06
N VAL A 174 -7.59 34.97 1.28
CA VAL A 174 -8.64 34.02 1.62
C VAL A 174 -8.07 32.61 1.79
N ILE A 175 -7.16 32.19 0.91
CA ILE A 175 -6.52 30.88 0.99
C ILE A 175 -5.59 30.82 2.21
N SER A 176 -4.86 31.88 2.54
CA SER A 176 -4.06 31.91 3.78
C SER A 176 -4.94 31.75 5.02
N CYS A 177 -6.01 32.53 5.15
CA CYS A 177 -6.91 32.41 6.30
C CYS A 177 -7.55 31.02 6.42
N LEU A 178 -7.96 30.41 5.30
CA LEU A 178 -8.48 29.06 5.28
C LEU A 178 -7.41 28.03 5.70
N ARG A 179 -6.15 28.23 5.29
CA ARG A 179 -5.02 27.39 5.71
C ARG A 179 -4.72 27.51 7.21
N ASP A 180 -4.80 28.71 7.76
CA ASP A 180 -4.63 28.95 9.19
C ASP A 180 -5.73 28.28 10.03
N ASN A 181 -6.89 27.99 9.41
CA ASN A 181 -8.02 27.32 10.03
C ASN A 181 -8.21 25.87 9.56
N LEU A 182 -7.18 25.19 9.02
CA LEU A 182 -7.28 23.84 8.44
C LEU A 182 -7.96 22.79 9.34
N GLN A 183 -7.80 22.91 10.66
CA GLN A 183 -8.40 21.97 11.63
C GLN A 183 -9.89 22.24 11.90
N ARG A 184 -10.38 23.43 11.53
CA ARG A 184 -11.74 23.90 11.79
C ARG A 184 -12.61 23.94 10.54
N VAL A 185 -12.00 24.00 9.36
CA VAL A 185 -12.72 23.92 8.08
C VAL A 185 -13.30 22.52 7.85
N SER A 186 -14.28 22.44 6.95
CA SER A 186 -14.89 21.19 6.53
C SER A 186 -13.86 20.21 5.93
N PRO A 187 -14.08 18.88 6.05
CA PRO A 187 -13.21 17.89 5.43
C PRO A 187 -13.08 18.03 3.91
N ALA A 188 -14.11 18.54 3.25
CA ALA A 188 -14.10 18.81 1.81
C ALA A 188 -13.14 19.95 1.47
N CYS A 189 -13.26 21.09 2.16
CA CYS A 189 -12.35 22.22 1.98
C CYS A 189 -10.91 21.86 2.37
N HIS A 190 -10.71 21.11 3.46
CA HIS A 190 -9.40 20.62 3.87
C HIS A 190 -8.72 19.83 2.75
N ARG A 191 -9.43 18.89 2.11
CA ARG A 191 -8.86 18.13 0.99
C ARG A 191 -8.43 19.02 -0.18
N VAL A 192 -9.24 20.02 -0.54
CA VAL A 192 -8.90 21.00 -1.59
C VAL A 192 -7.66 21.81 -1.23
N LEU A 193 -7.51 22.24 0.02
CA LEU A 193 -6.37 23.05 0.46
C LEU A 193 -5.06 22.26 0.61
N THR A 194 -5.12 20.94 0.79
CA THR A 194 -3.95 20.09 1.05
C THR A 194 -3.51 19.25 -0.13
N SER A 195 -4.45 18.85 -0.98
CA SER A 195 -4.16 18.03 -2.16
C SER A 195 -3.85 18.88 -3.39
N GLY A 196 -4.11 20.20 -3.31
CA GLY A 196 -4.27 21.03 -4.50
C GLY A 196 -5.60 20.73 -5.19
N LEU A 197 -6.00 21.60 -6.11
CA LEU A 197 -6.97 21.23 -7.14
C LEU A 197 -6.28 20.46 -8.26
#